data_AF-A0A852KLB6-F1
#
_entry.id   AF-A0A852KLB6-F1
#
_cell.length_a   1.000
_cell.length_b   1.000
_cell.length_c   1.000
_cell.angle_alpha   90.00
_cell.angle_beta   90.00
_cell.angle_gamma   90.00
#
_symmetry.space_group_name_H-M   'P 1'
#
loop_
_entity.id
_entity.type
_entity.pdbx_description
1 polymer ?
#
loop_
_entity_poly.entity_id
_entity_poly.type
_entity_poly.pdbx_seq_one_letter_code
_entity_poly.pdbx_strand_id
1 'polypeptide(L)'
;WVFVHEKAYQVRDTAIESSVVTKVKGSGHYAGRVLDTADYVTPHQGTAVFVVVTKQILTENQEQGVCPESEAEFRCRADRDCRGKGPATGSGMLTGRCVPYNGTQRSCEIRGWCPPEVDTVDVPVMLEAENFTLFIKNSIRFPLFGFEKANLPPPGSGAGLGRCRFHPE
;
A
#
# COMPACT_ATOMS: atom_id res chain seq x y z
N TRP A 1 -44.58 4.90 17.20
CA TRP A 1 -43.73 4.44 16.08
C TRP A 1 -43.58 5.54 15.01
N VAL A 2 -44.57 5.77 14.14
CA VAL A 2 -44.46 6.66 12.96
C VAL A 2 -43.95 8.08 13.25
N PHE A 3 -44.52 8.79 14.21
CA PHE A 3 -44.16 10.21 14.38
C PHE A 3 -42.85 10.41 15.15
N VAL A 4 -42.65 9.66 16.24
CA VAL A 4 -41.50 9.86 17.15
C VAL A 4 -40.29 9.01 16.76
N HIS A 5 -40.47 7.71 16.50
CA HIS A 5 -39.36 6.80 16.17
C HIS A 5 -38.84 7.06 14.75
N GLU A 6 -39.74 7.09 13.76
CA GLU A 6 -39.36 7.36 12.37
C GLU A 6 -39.14 8.84 12.09
N LYS A 7 -39.43 9.74 13.04
CA LYS A 7 -39.27 11.19 12.87
C LYS A 7 -39.94 11.71 11.59
N ALA A 8 -41.15 11.23 11.28
CA ALA A 8 -41.86 11.58 10.04
C ALA A 8 -42.21 13.09 9.91
N TYR A 9 -42.06 13.85 11.00
CA TYR A 9 -42.19 15.31 10.99
C TYR A 9 -40.93 16.06 10.52
N GLN A 10 -39.83 15.35 10.25
CA GLN A 10 -38.55 15.92 9.80
C GLN A 10 -38.28 15.58 8.34
N VAL A 11 -37.73 16.54 7.61
CA VAL A 11 -37.14 16.30 6.28
C VAL A 11 -35.77 15.65 6.48
N ARG A 12 -35.43 14.67 5.62
CA ARG A 12 -34.14 13.96 5.65
C ARG A 12 -33.36 14.25 4.37
N ASP A 13 -32.09 14.63 4.52
CA ASP A 13 -31.13 14.71 3.43
C ASP A 13 -30.19 13.50 3.51
N THR A 14 -30.11 12.74 2.41
CA THR A 14 -29.22 11.58 2.29
C THR A 14 -28.08 11.82 1.30
N ALA A 15 -28.11 12.93 0.55
CA ALA A 15 -27.11 13.28 -0.45
C ALA A 15 -25.98 14.09 0.21
N ILE A 16 -25.27 13.45 1.15
CA ILE A 16 -24.15 14.07 1.84
C ILE A 16 -22.97 14.29 0.89
N GLU A 17 -22.45 15.52 0.88
CA GLU A 17 -21.18 15.84 0.24
C GLU A 17 -20.05 15.69 1.27
N SER A 18 -18.98 15.00 0.91
CA SER A 18 -17.85 14.73 1.82
C SER A 18 -16.51 14.95 1.13
N SER A 19 -15.59 15.57 1.87
CA SER A 19 -14.20 15.73 1.47
C SER A 19 -13.29 15.25 2.60
N VAL A 20 -12.29 14.44 2.26
CA VAL A 20 -11.34 13.85 3.21
C VAL A 20 -9.92 14.16 2.77
N VAL A 21 -9.12 14.67 3.70
CA VAL A 21 -7.68 14.86 3.54
C VAL A 21 -6.96 14.15 4.67
N THR A 22 -5.98 13.32 4.32
CA THR A 22 -5.20 12.54 5.28
C THR A 22 -3.74 12.97 5.30
N LYS A 23 -3.09 12.76 6.44
CA LYS A 23 -1.64 12.93 6.57
C LYS A 23 -1.10 11.98 7.63
N VAL A 24 -0.17 11.12 7.23
CA VAL A 24 0.55 10.26 8.16
C VAL A 24 1.77 11.01 8.70
N LYS A 25 2.16 10.73 9.93
CA LYS A 25 3.44 11.17 10.52
C LYS A 25 4.07 10.06 11.34
N GLY A 26 5.38 9.91 11.17
CA GLY A 26 6.22 8.97 11.90
C GLY A 26 7.51 8.72 11.15
N SER A 27 8.49 8.14 11.84
CA SER A 27 9.74 7.69 11.23
C SER A 27 10.08 6.34 11.83
N GLY A 28 10.61 5.42 11.01
CA GLY A 28 10.99 4.08 11.44
C GLY A 28 12.34 3.67 10.86
N HIS A 29 12.99 2.69 11.47
CA HIS A 29 14.20 2.10 10.91
C HIS A 29 13.84 0.84 10.11
N TYR A 30 14.32 0.76 8.88
CA TYR A 30 14.13 -0.40 8.01
C TYR A 30 15.38 -0.65 7.16
N ALA A 31 15.87 -1.88 7.14
CA ALA A 31 17.03 -2.29 6.35
C ALA A 31 18.27 -1.35 6.50
N GLY A 32 18.54 -0.88 7.73
CA GLY A 32 19.67 0.01 8.03
C GLY A 32 19.48 1.47 7.58
N ARG A 33 18.28 1.85 7.14
CA ARG A 33 17.91 3.21 6.74
C ARG A 33 16.78 3.75 7.63
N VAL A 34 16.70 5.07 7.77
CA VAL A 34 15.54 5.74 8.37
C VAL A 34 14.56 6.03 7.25
N LEU A 35 13.32 5.58 7.40
CA LEU A 35 12.23 5.86 6.47
C LEU A 35 11.27 6.89 7.07
N ASP A 36 10.87 7.85 6.26
CA ASP A 36 9.86 8.85 6.61
C ASP A 36 8.58 8.71 5.75
N THR A 37 7.65 9.63 5.96
CA THR A 37 6.34 9.61 5.28
C THR A 37 6.44 9.58 3.75
N ALA A 38 7.48 10.15 3.14
CA ALA A 38 7.67 10.13 1.69
C ALA A 38 8.12 8.75 1.19
N ASP A 39 8.73 7.93 2.05
CA ASP A 39 9.22 6.59 1.68
C ASP A 39 8.13 5.52 1.81
N TYR A 40 7.37 5.54 2.91
CA TYR A 40 6.44 4.45 3.23
C TYR A 40 4.96 4.75 2.92
N VAL A 41 4.56 5.98 2.59
CA VAL A 41 3.16 6.28 2.25
C VAL A 41 2.95 6.31 0.74
N THR A 42 2.03 5.47 0.27
CA THR A 42 1.64 5.46 -1.15
C THR A 42 0.12 5.36 -1.34
N PRO A 43 -0.49 6.14 -2.23
CA PRO A 43 0.12 7.24 -2.98
C PRO A 43 0.20 8.51 -2.10
N HIS A 44 1.07 9.46 -2.44
CA HIS A 44 1.48 10.56 -1.54
C HIS A 44 0.46 11.71 -1.41
N GLN A 45 -0.64 11.71 -2.18
CA GLN A 45 -1.55 12.87 -2.28
C GLN A 45 -2.43 13.09 -1.04
N GLY A 46 -2.44 12.17 -0.07
CA GLY A 46 -3.22 12.32 1.17
C GLY A 46 -4.73 12.29 0.94
N THR A 47 -5.19 11.39 0.04
CA THR A 47 -6.61 11.17 -0.21
C THR A 47 -7.24 10.29 0.88
N ALA A 48 -8.51 9.93 0.71
CA ALA A 48 -9.19 8.99 1.61
C ALA A 48 -8.57 7.57 1.59
N VAL A 49 -7.76 7.24 0.59
CA VAL A 49 -7.14 5.92 0.42
C VAL A 49 -5.62 6.09 0.33
N PHE A 50 -4.91 5.38 1.21
CA PHE A 50 -3.45 5.34 1.25
C PHE A 50 -3.01 4.02 1.88
N VAL A 51 -1.75 3.67 1.67
CA VAL A 51 -1.08 2.50 2.22
C VAL A 51 0.14 2.98 3.01
N VAL A 52 0.35 2.40 4.19
CA VAL A 52 1.60 2.50 4.94
C VAL A 52 2.36 1.20 4.70
N VAL A 53 3.47 1.27 3.97
CA VAL A 53 4.31 0.13 3.65
C VAL A 53 5.11 -0.26 4.89
N THR A 54 4.85 -1.45 5.43
CA THR A 54 5.47 -1.95 6.66
C THR A 54 6.51 -3.03 6.42
N LYS A 55 6.55 -3.62 5.22
CA LYS A 55 7.49 -4.67 4.81
C LYS A 55 7.85 -4.47 3.34
N GLN A 56 9.13 -4.63 2.97
CA GLN A 56 9.61 -4.46 1.60
C GLN A 56 10.65 -5.52 1.26
N ILE A 57 10.49 -6.17 0.10
CA ILE A 57 11.51 -7.00 -0.53
C ILE A 57 12.15 -6.13 -1.61
N LEU A 58 13.45 -5.86 -1.46
CA LEU A 58 14.18 -4.95 -2.35
C LEU A 58 15.06 -5.76 -3.30
N THR A 59 14.84 -5.57 -4.60
CA THR A 59 15.71 -6.11 -5.65
C THR A 59 16.46 -4.94 -6.30
N GLU A 60 17.64 -4.64 -5.77
CA GLU A 60 18.44 -3.48 -6.20
C GLU A 60 19.15 -3.72 -7.54
N ASN A 61 19.48 -2.63 -8.24
CA ASN A 61 20.30 -2.61 -9.46
C ASN A 61 19.78 -3.48 -10.60
N GLN A 62 18.45 -3.57 -10.76
CA GLN A 62 17.87 -4.26 -11.90
C GLN A 62 18.20 -3.55 -13.22
N GLU A 63 18.60 -4.32 -14.22
CA GLU A 63 18.81 -3.85 -15.59
C GLU A 63 18.01 -4.69 -16.58
N GLN A 64 17.76 -4.14 -17.77
CA GLN A 64 17.14 -4.92 -18.84
C GLN A 64 18.13 -5.93 -19.40
N GLY A 65 17.80 -7.21 -19.24
CA GLY A 65 18.73 -8.28 -19.57
C GLY A 65 18.05 -9.63 -19.76
N VAL A 66 18.89 -10.66 -19.71
CA VAL A 66 18.49 -12.06 -19.80
C VAL A 66 19.08 -12.80 -18.61
N CYS A 67 18.23 -13.45 -17.81
CA CYS A 67 18.63 -14.10 -16.57
C CYS A 67 17.73 -15.30 -16.26
N PRO A 68 18.21 -16.26 -15.44
CA PRO A 68 17.34 -17.33 -14.92
C PRO A 68 16.29 -16.78 -13.96
N GLU A 69 15.05 -17.28 -14.06
CA GLU A 69 13.97 -16.97 -13.12
C GLU A 69 14.27 -17.53 -11.71
N SER A 70 13.85 -16.82 -10.66
CA SER A 70 14.10 -17.16 -9.25
C SER A 70 13.05 -18.13 -8.68
N GLU A 71 11.82 -18.06 -9.19
CA GLU A 71 10.68 -18.79 -8.66
C GLU A 71 10.74 -20.31 -8.91
N ALA A 72 10.33 -21.08 -7.90
CA ALA A 72 10.42 -22.54 -7.93
C ALA A 72 9.57 -23.18 -9.05
N GLU A 73 8.48 -22.51 -9.46
CA GLU A 73 7.59 -22.93 -10.55
C GLU A 73 8.28 -22.93 -11.93
N PHE A 74 9.38 -22.20 -12.08
CA PHE A 74 10.15 -22.10 -13.31
C PHE A 74 11.37 -23.01 -13.36
N ARG A 75 11.51 -23.92 -12.38
CA ARG A 75 12.50 -25.00 -12.44
C ARG A 75 12.30 -25.83 -13.70
N CYS A 76 13.40 -26.14 -14.37
CA CYS A 76 13.41 -26.87 -15.63
C CYS A 76 14.50 -27.94 -15.64
N ARG A 77 14.31 -28.97 -16.46
CA ARG A 77 15.35 -29.98 -16.75
C ARG A 77 15.87 -29.84 -18.17
N ALA A 78 15.02 -29.42 -19.10
CA ALA A 78 15.35 -29.19 -20.49
C ALA A 78 14.64 -27.95 -21.06
N ASP A 79 15.16 -27.40 -22.16
CA ASP A 79 14.62 -26.21 -22.84
C ASP A 79 13.15 -26.32 -23.21
N ARG A 80 12.66 -27.53 -23.50
CA ARG A 80 11.24 -27.78 -23.79
C ARG A 80 10.31 -27.44 -22.63
N ASP A 81 10.79 -27.54 -21.39
CA ASP A 81 9.99 -27.25 -20.19
C ASP A 81 9.70 -25.74 -20.06
N CYS A 82 10.46 -24.92 -20.79
CA CYS A 82 10.36 -23.46 -20.86
C CYS A 82 9.57 -22.98 -22.09
N ARG A 83 9.08 -23.90 -22.93
CA ARG A 83 8.29 -23.59 -24.13
C ARG A 83 6.81 -23.85 -23.82
N GLY A 84 5.97 -22.80 -23.83
CA GLY A 84 4.52 -22.91 -23.63
C GLY A 84 4.00 -22.46 -22.25
N LYS A 85 4.88 -22.04 -21.34
CA LYS A 85 4.46 -21.29 -20.14
C LYS A 85 4.14 -19.84 -20.55
N GLY A 86 2.98 -19.34 -20.15
CA GLY A 86 2.52 -18.00 -20.53
C GLY A 86 3.27 -16.89 -19.77
N PRO A 87 3.34 -15.67 -20.33
CA PRO A 87 4.00 -14.53 -19.69
C PRO A 87 3.29 -14.02 -18.43
N ALA A 88 2.12 -14.56 -18.10
CA ALA A 88 1.27 -14.06 -17.01
C ALA A 88 1.75 -14.43 -15.60
N THR A 89 2.70 -15.36 -15.45
CA THR A 89 3.13 -15.87 -14.14
C THR A 89 4.62 -15.68 -13.85
N GLY A 90 5.41 -15.13 -14.78
CA GLY A 90 6.86 -14.97 -14.63
C GLY A 90 7.28 -13.51 -14.48
N SER A 91 8.50 -13.29 -13.99
CA SER A 91 9.10 -11.96 -13.84
C SER A 91 9.51 -11.33 -15.18
N GLY A 92 9.38 -12.07 -16.28
CA GLY A 92 9.71 -11.63 -17.63
C GLY A 92 9.22 -12.56 -18.73
N MET A 93 9.64 -12.30 -19.96
CA MET A 93 9.31 -13.13 -21.13
C MET A 93 10.29 -14.30 -21.26
N LEU A 94 9.78 -15.53 -21.27
CA LEU A 94 10.59 -16.73 -21.41
C LEU A 94 11.31 -16.78 -22.77
N THR A 95 12.61 -17.04 -22.77
CA THR A 95 13.41 -17.24 -23.99
C THR A 95 13.27 -18.67 -24.54
N GLY A 96 12.74 -19.59 -23.73
CA GLY A 96 12.60 -21.00 -24.04
C GLY A 96 13.87 -21.83 -23.78
N ARG A 97 14.84 -21.29 -23.04
CA ARG A 97 16.08 -21.98 -22.64
C ARG A 97 16.06 -22.32 -21.15
N CYS A 98 16.66 -23.46 -20.78
CA CYS A 98 16.81 -23.92 -19.41
C CYS A 98 18.26 -23.74 -18.94
N VAL A 99 18.50 -22.71 -18.14
CA VAL A 99 19.85 -22.30 -17.74
C VAL A 99 20.09 -22.57 -16.24
N PRO A 100 21.35 -22.73 -15.80
CA PRO A 100 21.65 -22.86 -14.38
C PRO A 100 21.28 -21.59 -13.62
N TYR A 101 20.47 -21.72 -12.56
CA TYR A 101 20.21 -20.64 -11.60
C TYR A 101 21.30 -20.62 -10.52
N ASN A 102 21.59 -21.80 -9.96
CA ASN A 102 22.66 -22.05 -8.99
C ASN A 102 23.36 -23.38 -9.32
N GLY A 103 24.43 -23.74 -8.61
CA GLY A 103 25.20 -24.97 -8.88
C GLY A 103 24.39 -26.28 -8.84
N THR A 104 23.22 -26.28 -8.21
CA THR A 104 22.34 -27.47 -8.07
C THR A 104 20.99 -27.32 -8.77
N GLN A 105 20.57 -26.11 -9.17
CA GLN A 105 19.22 -25.83 -9.65
C GLN A 105 19.28 -25.13 -11.01
N ARG A 106 18.37 -25.52 -11.91
CA ARG A 106 18.19 -24.91 -13.23
C ARG A 106 16.79 -24.33 -13.32
N SER A 107 16.66 -23.16 -13.93
CA SER A 107 15.39 -22.49 -14.16
C SER A 107 15.32 -21.94 -15.58
N CYS A 108 14.10 -21.64 -16.00
CA CYS A 108 13.88 -21.06 -17.31
C CYS A 108 14.48 -19.66 -17.40
N GLU A 109 15.16 -19.40 -18.50
CA GLU A 109 15.73 -18.11 -18.83
C GLU A 109 14.62 -17.15 -19.29
N ILE A 110 14.60 -15.96 -18.70
CA ILE A 110 13.67 -14.88 -19.02
C ILE A 110 14.41 -13.67 -19.58
N ARG A 111 13.72 -12.87 -20.37
CA ARG A 111 14.12 -11.53 -20.78
C ARG A 111 13.23 -10.51 -20.06
N GLY A 112 13.84 -9.61 -19.31
CA GLY A 112 13.14 -8.64 -18.48
C GLY A 112 14.10 -7.89 -17.56
N TRP A 113 13.60 -7.49 -16.39
CA TRP A 113 14.43 -6.88 -15.34
C TRP A 113 15.23 -7.96 -14.62
N CYS A 114 16.55 -7.84 -14.65
CA CYS A 114 17.50 -8.80 -14.09
C CYS A 114 18.39 -8.14 -13.02
N PRO A 115 18.65 -8.81 -11.88
CA PRO A 115 18.12 -10.12 -11.49
C PRO A 115 16.62 -10.07 -11.12
N PRO A 116 15.87 -11.18 -11.26
CA PRO A 116 14.47 -11.24 -10.84
C PRO A 116 14.36 -11.16 -9.31
N GLU A 117 13.18 -10.76 -8.83
CA GLU A 117 12.87 -10.70 -7.40
C GLU A 117 12.97 -12.09 -6.75
N VAL A 118 13.44 -12.17 -5.51
CA VAL A 118 13.49 -13.43 -4.75
C VAL A 118 12.57 -13.33 -3.53
N ASP A 119 11.35 -13.88 -3.64
CA ASP A 119 10.32 -13.82 -2.59
C ASP A 119 10.47 -14.93 -1.52
N THR A 120 11.62 -15.62 -1.49
CA THR A 120 11.91 -16.65 -0.47
C THR A 120 12.64 -16.10 0.75
N VAL A 121 12.97 -14.80 0.75
CA VAL A 121 13.72 -14.15 1.83
C VAL A 121 12.76 -13.68 2.92
N ASP A 122 13.04 -14.09 4.16
CA ASP A 122 12.32 -13.54 5.32
C ASP A 122 12.85 -12.14 5.64
N VAL A 123 12.10 -11.12 5.23
CA VAL A 123 12.40 -9.71 5.56
C VAL A 123 11.55 -9.25 6.76
N PRO A 124 12.13 -8.49 7.70
CA PRO A 124 11.43 -8.04 8.90
C PRO A 124 10.32 -7.04 8.56
N VAL A 125 9.47 -6.77 9.54
CA VAL A 125 8.45 -5.71 9.51
C VAL A 125 8.97 -4.49 10.27
N MET A 126 8.67 -3.28 9.78
CA MET A 126 8.94 -2.02 10.45
C MET A 126 7.99 -1.85 11.65
N LEU A 127 8.40 -2.30 12.83
CA LEU A 127 7.58 -2.30 14.05
C LEU A 127 7.20 -0.90 14.50
N GLU A 128 8.03 0.11 14.23
CA GLU A 128 7.77 1.51 14.57
C GLU A 128 6.51 2.07 13.91
N ALA A 129 6.06 1.44 12.81
CA ALA A 129 4.83 1.82 12.12
C ALA A 129 3.58 1.76 13.02
N GLU A 130 3.59 0.90 14.05
CA GLU A 130 2.50 0.83 15.05
C GLU A 130 2.31 2.15 15.81
N ASN A 131 3.37 2.93 15.95
CA ASN A 131 3.36 4.21 16.67
C ASN A 131 3.16 5.43 15.76
N PHE A 132 2.95 5.22 14.46
CA PHE A 132 2.67 6.32 13.54
C PHE A 132 1.31 6.95 13.83
N THR A 133 1.16 8.21 13.46
CA THR A 133 -0.09 8.95 13.65
C THR A 133 -0.73 9.24 12.30
N LEU A 134 -2.05 9.08 12.24
CA LEU A 134 -2.87 9.41 11.10
C LEU A 134 -3.74 10.62 11.44
N PHE A 135 -3.50 11.73 10.76
CA PHE A 135 -4.38 12.88 10.78
C PHE A 135 -5.45 12.74 9.69
N ILE A 136 -6.72 12.84 10.08
CA ILE A 136 -7.86 12.83 9.16
C ILE A 136 -8.61 14.14 9.32
N LYS A 137 -8.65 14.95 8.26
CA LYS A 137 -9.55 16.10 8.14
C LYS A 137 -10.71 15.70 7.25
N ASN A 138 -11.90 15.58 7.83
CA ASN A 138 -13.13 15.34 7.11
C ASN A 138 -14.06 16.55 7.22
N SER A 139 -14.53 17.03 6.09
CA SER A 139 -15.54 18.08 5.95
C SER A 139 -16.77 17.50 5.27
N ILE A 140 -17.93 17.73 5.86
CA ILE A 140 -19.23 17.27 5.35
C ILE A 140 -20.15 18.45 5.09
N ARG A 141 -21.06 18.27 4.13
CA ARG A 141 -22.12 19.21 3.81
C ARG A 141 -23.44 18.47 3.54
N PHE A 142 -24.52 19.00 4.10
CA PHE A 142 -25.90 18.62 3.78
C PHE A 142 -26.54 19.76 2.98
N PRO A 143 -26.52 19.70 1.63
CA PRO A 143 -26.92 20.81 0.78
C PRO A 143 -28.37 21.24 1.01
N LEU A 144 -29.28 20.31 1.31
CA LEU A 144 -30.70 20.62 1.52
C LEU A 144 -30.93 21.61 2.66
N PHE A 145 -30.04 21.60 3.66
CA PHE A 145 -30.12 22.45 4.85
C PHE A 145 -29.09 23.59 4.85
N GLY A 146 -28.24 23.68 3.83
CA GLY A 146 -27.11 24.62 3.82
C GLY A 146 -26.16 24.41 5.01
N PHE A 147 -26.06 23.19 5.52
CA PHE A 147 -25.27 22.87 6.71
C PHE A 147 -23.89 22.34 6.32
N GLU A 148 -22.85 22.84 6.99
CA GLU A 148 -21.47 22.38 6.83
C GLU A 148 -20.83 22.16 8.20
N LYS A 149 -20.01 21.11 8.32
CA LYS A 149 -19.24 20.84 9.53
C LYS A 149 -17.96 20.06 9.20
N ALA A 150 -16.93 20.25 10.02
CA ALA A 150 -15.71 19.45 9.96
C ALA A 150 -15.49 18.70 11.28
N ASN A 151 -14.70 17.62 11.23
CA ASN A 151 -14.29 16.87 12.41
C ASN A 151 -13.20 17.56 13.25
N LEU A 152 -12.76 18.75 12.86
CA LEU A 152 -11.77 19.52 13.58
C LEU A 152 -12.44 20.45 14.60
N PRO A 153 -11.79 20.67 15.77
CA PRO A 153 -12.30 21.61 16.75
C PRO A 153 -12.36 23.03 16.15
N PRO A 154 -13.34 23.84 16.56
CA PRO A 154 -13.49 25.19 16.03
C PRO A 154 -12.28 26.06 16.37
N PRO A 155 -11.94 27.06 15.53
CA PRO A 155 -10.85 27.98 15.79
C PRO A 155 -11.00 28.64 17.16
N GLY A 156 -9.94 28.69 17.96
CA GLY A 156 -9.95 29.35 19.28
C GLY A 156 -10.47 28.50 20.46
N SER A 157 -10.86 27.24 20.22
CA SER A 157 -11.36 26.32 21.27
C SER A 157 -10.30 25.84 22.27
N GLY A 158 -9.03 26.23 22.14
CA GLY A 158 -7.93 25.80 23.00
C GLY A 158 -7.56 24.31 22.92
N ALA A 159 -8.37 23.50 22.23
CA ALA A 159 -8.13 22.08 21.98
C ALA A 159 -6.96 21.91 21.00
N GLY A 160 -5.76 21.71 21.56
CA GLY A 160 -4.54 21.57 20.79
C GLY A 160 -4.43 20.21 20.11
N LEU A 161 -4.28 20.22 18.78
CA LEU A 161 -3.95 19.03 17.98
C LEU A 161 -2.55 18.47 18.26
N GLY A 162 -1.71 19.19 19.02
CA GLY A 162 -0.29 18.85 19.19
C GLY A 162 0.00 17.66 20.09
N ARG A 163 -0.94 17.24 20.97
CA ARG A 163 -0.74 16.13 21.93
C ARG A 163 -1.93 15.17 22.02
N CYS A 164 -3.01 15.40 21.28
CA CYS A 164 -4.18 14.55 21.36
C CYS A 164 -3.90 13.16 20.76
N ARG A 165 -4.46 12.13 21.38
CA ARG A 165 -4.58 10.79 20.81
C ARG A 165 -6.06 10.42 20.80
N PHE A 166 -6.54 9.95 19.66
CA PHE A 166 -7.93 9.52 19.53
C PHE A 166 -8.19 8.32 20.44
N HIS A 167 -9.29 8.37 21.17
CA HIS A 167 -9.87 7.25 21.90
C HIS A 167 -11.40 7.33 21.68
N PRO A 168 -12.09 6.19 21.49
CA PRO A 168 -13.53 6.19 21.25
C PRO A 168 -14.36 6.60 22.49
N GLU A 169 -13.80 6.45 23.70
CA GLU A 169 -14.39 6.87 24.98
C GLU A 169 -13.73 8.13 25.53
#